data_AF-A0A2W4KV02-F1
#
_entry.id   AF-A0A2W4KV02-F1
#
_cell.length_a   1.000
_cell.length_b   1.000
_cell.length_c   1.000
_cell.angle_alpha   90.00
_cell.angle_beta   90.00
_cell.angle_gamma   90.00
#
_symmetry.space_group_name_H-M   'P 1'
#
loop_
_entity.id
_entity.type
_entity.pdbx_description
1 polymer ?
#
loop_
_entity_poly.entity_id
_entity_poly.type
_entity_poly.pdbx_seq_one_letter_code
_entity_poly.pdbx_strand_id
1 'polypeptide(L)'
;MPRITQNLFRRAPAILLGIGAVTLVIALIWWALVFSVVLEAEVLTPREAGICLFDTSGLCQAIASLCSRDHVLNIRVYEPEAFWLAVGLIGAGTVAAFARWLRPRSAA
;
A
#
# COMPACT_ATOMS: atom_id res chain seq x y z
N MET A 1 34.95 4.29 -5.84
CA MET A 1 33.60 4.19 -5.25
C MET A 1 33.48 2.89 -4.47
N PRO A 2 33.04 2.90 -3.21
CA PRO A 2 33.05 1.71 -2.35
C PRO A 2 32.07 0.62 -2.86
N ARG A 3 32.47 -0.66 -2.82
CA ARG A 3 31.65 -1.82 -3.26
C ARG A 3 30.25 -1.89 -2.62
N ILE A 4 30.07 -1.26 -1.47
CA ILE A 4 28.81 -1.27 -0.69
C ILE A 4 27.67 -0.61 -1.48
N THR A 5 27.92 0.53 -2.14
CA THR A 5 26.88 1.26 -2.89
C THR A 5 26.47 0.53 -4.16
N GLN A 6 27.38 -0.23 -4.79
CA GLN A 6 27.08 -1.03 -5.97
C GLN A 6 26.14 -2.21 -5.68
N ASN A 7 26.34 -2.89 -4.54
CA ASN A 7 25.46 -3.98 -4.11
C ASN A 7 24.05 -3.48 -3.77
N LEU A 8 23.97 -2.31 -3.14
CA LEU A 8 22.70 -1.66 -2.81
C LEU A 8 21.91 -1.33 -4.10
N PHE A 9 22.56 -0.72 -5.10
CA PHE A 9 21.93 -0.38 -6.38
C PHE A 9 21.45 -1.62 -7.16
N ARG A 10 22.19 -2.73 -7.07
CA ARG A 10 21.80 -4.00 -7.70
C ARG A 10 20.57 -4.65 -7.06
N ARG A 11 20.40 -4.48 -5.75
CA ARG A 11 19.28 -5.06 -4.97
C ARG A 11 18.12 -4.08 -4.78
N ALA A 12 18.32 -2.79 -5.04
CA ALA A 12 17.30 -1.74 -4.94
C ALA A 12 15.93 -2.13 -5.52
N PRO A 13 15.80 -2.68 -6.75
CA PRO A 13 14.48 -3.04 -7.26
C PRO A 13 13.79 -4.14 -6.42
N ALA A 14 14.55 -5.15 -5.98
CA ALA A 14 14.01 -6.22 -5.15
C ALA A 14 13.64 -5.73 -3.74
N ILE A 15 14.41 -4.81 -3.17
CA ILE A 15 14.14 -4.19 -1.87
C ILE A 15 12.87 -3.33 -1.96
N LEU A 16 12.75 -2.49 -2.98
CA LEU A 16 11.57 -1.63 -3.20
C LEU A 16 10.30 -2.47 -3.40
N LEU A 17 10.37 -3.53 -4.22
CA LEU A 17 9.27 -4.46 -4.41
C LEU A 17 8.91 -5.20 -3.11
N GLY A 18 9.91 -5.66 -2.35
CA GLY A 18 9.69 -6.38 -1.10
C GLY A 18 9.03 -5.50 -0.03
N ILE A 19 9.56 -4.29 0.20
CA ILE A 19 8.99 -3.34 1.15
C ILE A 19 7.58 -2.93 0.68
N GLY A 20 7.43 -2.57 -0.61
CA GLY A 20 6.14 -2.19 -1.16
C GLY A 20 5.07 -3.28 -1.02
N ALA A 21 5.42 -4.55 -1.24
CA ALA A 21 4.51 -5.67 -1.05
C ALA A 21 4.11 -5.85 0.43
N VAL A 22 5.07 -5.75 1.36
CA VAL A 22 4.78 -5.83 2.80
C VAL A 22 3.87 -4.68 3.23
N THR A 23 4.17 -3.45 2.81
CA THR A 23 3.35 -2.28 3.10
C THR A 23 1.94 -2.42 2.51
N LEU A 24 1.81 -2.97 1.30
CA LEU A 24 0.51 -3.21 0.67
C LEU A 24 -0.34 -4.20 1.50
N VAL A 25 0.26 -5.30 1.95
CA VAL A 25 -0.43 -6.28 2.79
C VAL A 25 -0.88 -5.64 4.10
N ILE A 26 -0.03 -4.84 4.74
CA ILE A 26 -0.38 -4.12 5.97
C ILE A 26 -1.55 -3.16 5.71
N ALA A 27 -1.52 -2.39 4.62
CA ALA A 27 -2.58 -1.46 4.26
C ALA A 27 -3.92 -2.18 4.01
N LEU A 28 -3.90 -3.31 3.30
CA LEU A 28 -5.10 -4.13 3.04
C LEU A 28 -5.68 -4.73 4.33
N ILE A 29 -4.82 -5.23 5.22
CA ILE A 29 -5.25 -5.74 6.53
C ILE A 29 -5.88 -4.62 7.34
N TRP A 30 -5.24 -3.45 7.40
CA TRP A 30 -5.75 -2.30 8.12
C TRP A 30 -7.12 -1.87 7.57
N TRP A 31 -7.23 -1.70 6.25
CA TRP A 31 -8.51 -1.39 5.60
C TRP A 31 -9.59 -2.43 5.94
N ALA A 32 -9.27 -3.73 5.86
CA ALA A 32 -10.23 -4.79 6.15
C ALA A 32 -10.69 -4.77 7.62
N LEU A 33 -9.80 -4.49 8.57
CA LEU A 33 -10.14 -4.37 9.98
C LEU A 33 -11.11 -3.21 10.26
N VAL A 34 -10.98 -2.09 9.55
CA VAL A 34 -11.85 -0.93 9.72
C VAL A 34 -13.19 -1.12 9.00
N PHE A 35 -13.16 -1.53 7.72
CA PHE A 35 -14.36 -1.53 6.88
C PHE A 35 -15.20 -2.81 6.98
N SER A 36 -14.66 -3.94 7.46
CA SER A 36 -15.47 -5.15 7.72
C SER A 36 -16.65 -4.88 8.65
N VAL A 37 -16.44 -4.03 9.65
CA VAL A 37 -17.44 -3.63 10.64
C VAL A 37 -18.53 -2.76 10.03
N VAL A 38 -18.12 -1.88 9.12
CA VAL A 38 -19.02 -0.98 8.40
C VAL A 38 -19.88 -1.74 7.40
N LEU A 39 -19.32 -2.79 6.79
CA LEU A 39 -20.05 -3.72 5.92
C LEU A 39 -21.05 -4.58 6.71
N GLU A 40 -20.67 -5.08 7.90
CA GLU A 40 -21.59 -5.81 8.78
C GLU A 40 -22.74 -4.96 9.30
N ALA A 41 -22.52 -3.65 9.43
CA ALA A 41 -23.55 -2.69 9.85
C ALA A 41 -24.44 -2.21 8.68
N GLU A 42 -24.26 -2.73 7.47
CA GLU A 42 -24.97 -2.35 6.23
C GLU A 42 -24.92 -0.84 5.92
N VAL A 43 -23.90 -0.13 6.44
CA VAL A 43 -23.74 1.32 6.24
C VAL A 43 -23.20 1.65 4.84
N LEU A 44 -22.40 0.75 4.28
CA LEU A 44 -21.78 0.87 2.97
C LEU A 44 -21.90 -0.43 2.20
N THR A 45 -21.97 -0.35 0.87
CA THR A 45 -21.84 -1.52 0.00
C THR A 45 -20.37 -1.96 -0.12
N PRO A 46 -20.09 -3.24 -0.45
CA PRO A 46 -18.73 -3.71 -0.70
C PRO A 46 -17.98 -2.91 -1.76
N ARG A 47 -18.71 -2.38 -2.75
CA ARG A 47 -18.15 -1.55 -3.81
C ARG A 47 -17.68 -0.20 -3.29
N GLU A 48 -18.48 0.46 -2.46
CA GLU A 48 -18.14 1.76 -1.88
C GLU A 48 -17.01 1.64 -0.87
N ALA A 49 -17.02 0.59 -0.04
CA ALA A 49 -15.90 0.29 0.85
C ALA A 49 -14.60 0.08 0.05
N GLY A 50 -14.67 -0.60 -1.10
CA GLY A 50 -13.52 -0.79 -1.99
C GLY A 50 -12.96 0.52 -2.56
N ILE A 51 -13.82 1.52 -2.80
CA ILE A 51 -13.38 2.87 -3.20
C ILE A 51 -12.62 3.55 -2.05
N CYS A 52 -13.09 3.38 -0.82
CA CYS A 52 -12.43 3.91 0.37
C CYS A 52 -11.02 3.35 0.65
N LEU A 53 -10.58 2.32 -0.07
CA LEU A 53 -9.20 1.82 0.01
C LEU A 53 -8.19 2.84 -0.55
N PHE A 54 -8.55 3.53 -1.62
CA PHE A 54 -7.64 4.42 -2.36
C PHE A 54 -8.12 5.88 -2.40
N ASP A 55 -9.37 6.14 -2.03
CA ASP A 55 -9.91 7.49 -1.93
C ASP A 55 -9.24 8.27 -0.79
N THR A 56 -8.58 9.37 -1.13
CA THR A 56 -7.93 10.29 -0.18
C THR A 56 -8.89 11.38 0.30
N SER A 57 -10.16 11.34 -0.11
CA SER A 57 -11.16 12.27 0.41
C SER A 57 -11.51 11.95 1.87
N GLY A 58 -11.76 12.97 2.67
CA GLY A 58 -12.15 12.81 4.07
C GLY A 58 -13.53 12.15 4.28
N LEU A 59 -14.27 11.85 3.21
CA LEU A 59 -15.61 11.28 3.28
C LEU A 59 -15.58 9.86 3.86
N CYS A 60 -14.70 9.00 3.35
CA CYS A 60 -14.56 7.63 3.85
C CYS A 60 -14.10 7.59 5.32
N GLN A 61 -13.27 8.55 5.71
CA GLN A 61 -12.79 8.71 7.09
C GLN A 61 -13.91 9.17 8.03
N ALA A 62 -14.77 10.08 7.57
CA ALA A 62 -15.96 10.50 8.29
C ALA A 62 -16.93 9.32 8.51
N ILE A 63 -17.18 8.51 7.48
CA ILE A 63 -18.08 7.35 7.61
C ILE A 63 -17.52 6.29 8.57
N ALA A 64 -16.20 6.02 8.51
CA ALA A 64 -15.56 5.10 9.44
C ALA A 64 -15.71 5.57 10.91
N SER A 65 -15.65 6.89 11.16
CA SER A 65 -15.81 7.46 12.51
C SER A 65 -17.22 7.30 13.09
N LEU A 66 -18.25 7.16 12.24
CA LEU A 66 -19.64 6.96 12.67
C LEU A 66 -19.86 5.56 13.24
N CYS A 67 -19.01 4.58 12.90
CA CYS A 67 -19.06 3.24 13.48
C CYS A 67 -18.32 3.21 14.83
N SER A 68 -19.05 3.46 15.92
CA SER A 68 -18.50 3.43 17.28
C SER A 68 -18.37 2.02 17.87
N ARG A 69 -17.97 1.00 17.10
CA ARG A 69 -17.65 -0.31 17.71
C ARG A 69 -16.32 -0.22 18.43
N ASP A 70 -16.31 -0.67 19.68
CA ASP A 70 -15.09 -0.86 20.46
C ASP A 70 -14.34 -2.10 19.94
N HIS A 71 -13.22 -1.89 19.26
CA HIS A 71 -12.31 -2.96 18.86
C HIS A 71 -11.20 -3.13 19.89
N VAL A 72 -10.70 -4.37 20.05
CA VAL A 72 -9.57 -4.72 20.94
C VAL A 72 -8.32 -3.87 20.63
N LEU A 73 -8.15 -3.42 19.38
CA LEU A 73 -7.03 -2.57 18.94
C LEU A 73 -7.34 -1.06 18.97
N ASN A 74 -8.59 -0.64 19.21
CA ASN A 74 -9.08 0.75 19.17
C ASN A 74 -8.64 1.56 17.93
N ILE A 75 -8.41 0.89 16.80
CA ILE A 75 -8.06 1.51 15.52
C ILE A 75 -9.37 1.89 14.83
N ARG A 76 -9.69 3.20 14.81
CA ARG A 76 -10.95 3.74 14.24
C ARG A 76 -10.74 4.48 12.92
N VAL A 77 -9.50 4.57 12.47
CA VAL A 77 -9.11 5.36 11.31
C VAL A 77 -8.40 4.46 10.33
N TYR A 78 -8.61 4.73 9.05
CA TYR A 78 -7.83 4.20 7.95
C TYR A 78 -7.19 5.38 7.22
N GLU A 79 -5.91 5.26 6.86
CA GLU A 79 -5.16 6.25 6.11
C GLU A 79 -4.86 5.73 4.68
N PRO A 80 -5.54 6.26 3.65
CA PRO A 80 -5.34 5.87 2.25
C PRO A 80 -3.90 6.08 1.75
N GLU A 81 -3.14 6.95 2.40
CA GLU A 81 -1.74 7.24 2.14
C GLU A 81 -0.87 5.98 2.22
N ALA A 82 -1.19 5.05 3.14
CA ALA A 82 -0.46 3.79 3.27
C ALA A 82 -0.56 2.92 2.02
N PHE A 83 -1.75 2.88 1.39
CA PHE A 83 -1.95 2.19 0.12
C PHE A 83 -1.14 2.86 -1.00
N TRP A 84 -1.20 4.19 -1.11
CA TRP A 84 -0.46 4.93 -2.15
C TRP A 84 1.06 4.84 -1.98
N LEU A 85 1.57 4.81 -0.75
CA LEU A 85 2.98 4.54 -0.48
C LEU A 85 3.40 3.16 -0.97
N ALA A 86 2.59 2.14 -0.71
CA ALA A 86 2.85 0.79 -1.20
C ALA A 86 2.88 0.72 -2.74
N VAL A 87 1.88 1.32 -3.39
CA VAL A 87 1.81 1.42 -4.85
C VAL A 87 3.02 2.17 -5.41
N GLY A 88 3.42 3.27 -4.79
CA GLY A 88 4.61 4.04 -5.19
C GLY A 88 5.91 3.24 -5.11
N LEU A 89 6.10 2.50 -4.01
CA LEU A 89 7.28 1.64 -3.82
C LEU A 89 7.33 0.49 -4.83
N ILE A 90 6.19 -0.19 -5.05
CA ILE A 90 6.08 -1.25 -6.06
C ILE A 90 6.35 -0.68 -7.45
N GLY A 91 5.71 0.45 -7.81
CA GLY A 91 5.91 1.13 -9.08
C GLY A 91 7.37 1.48 -9.32
N ALA A 92 8.04 2.11 -8.34
CA ALA A 92 9.45 2.45 -8.42
C ALA A 92 10.35 1.20 -8.59
N GLY A 93 10.09 0.13 -7.83
CA GLY A 93 10.81 -1.13 -7.95
C GLY A 93 10.63 -1.79 -9.33
N THR A 94 9.41 -1.75 -9.87
CA THR A 94 9.06 -2.32 -11.18
C THR A 94 9.74 -1.54 -12.31
N VAL A 95 9.67 -0.20 -12.28
CA VAL A 95 10.35 0.67 -13.25
C VAL A 95 11.87 0.46 -13.20
N ALA A 96 12.46 0.37 -12.00
CA ALA A 96 13.89 0.13 -11.85
C ALA A 96 14.31 -1.25 -12.37
N ALA A 97 13.49 -2.28 -12.13
CA ALA A 97 13.73 -3.64 -12.65
C ALA A 97 13.66 -3.67 -14.19
N PHE A 98 12.63 -3.01 -14.74
CA PHE A 98 12.40 -2.94 -16.19
C PHE A 98 13.49 -2.14 -16.90
N ALA A 99 13.88 -0.98 -16.37
CA ALA A 99 14.96 -0.17 -16.90
C ALA A 99 16.30 -0.93 -16.93
N ARG A 100 16.55 -1.80 -15.93
CA ARG A 100 17.73 -2.67 -15.91
C ARG A 100 17.68 -3.76 -16.99
N TRP A 101 16.50 -4.31 -17.27
CA TRP A 101 16.31 -5.31 -18.33
C TRP A 101 16.51 -4.70 -19.73
N LEU A 102 16.00 -3.48 -19.93
CA LEU A 102 16.14 -2.74 -21.20
C LEU A 102 17.55 -2.25 -21.49
N ARG A 103 18.45 -2.17 -20.50
CA ARG A 103 19.85 -1.77 -20.73
C ARG A 103 20.49 -2.82 -21.65
N PRO A 104 20.81 -2.47 -22.91
CA PRO A 104 21.43 -3.41 -23.84
C PRO A 104 22.73 -3.92 -23.21
N ARG A 105 22.96 -5.24 -23.27
CA ARG A 105 24.30 -5.79 -23.06
C ARG A 105 25.16 -5.38 -24.26
N SER A 106 25.57 -4.12 -24.33
CA SER A 106 26.46 -3.64 -25.36
C SER A 106 27.83 -4.30 -25.15
N ALA A 107 28.17 -5.22 -26.06
CA ALA A 107 29.47 -5.87 -26.26
C ALA A 107 29.95 -6.85 -25.17
N ALA A 108 29.76 -8.13 -25.45
CA ALA A 108 30.77 -9.17 -25.19
C ALA A 108 31.01 -9.90 -26.51
#